data_AF-A0A7J3BCA7-F1
#
_entry.id   AF-A0A7J3BCA7-F1
#
_cell.length_a   1.000
_cell.length_b   1.000
_cell.length_c   1.000
_cell.angle_alpha   90.00
_cell.angle_beta   90.00
_cell.angle_gamma   90.00
#
_symmetry.space_group_name_H-M   'P 1'
#
loop_
_entity.id
_entity.type
_entity.pdbx_description
1 polymer ?
#
loop_
_entity_poly.entity_id
_entity_poly.type
_entity_poly.pdbx_seq_one_letter_code
_entity_poly.pdbx_strand_id
1 'polypeptide(L)' 'MKCELCGAELSPEQCVFAQRRIIDGKEYVYCCTRCMERLEKR' A
#
# COMPACT_ATOMS: atom_id res chain seq x y z
N MET A 1 4.97 -4.72 -8.47
CA MET A 1 3.97 -3.64 -8.22
C MET A 1 4.64 -2.52 -7.44
N LYS A 2 4.05 -1.33 -7.28
CA LYS A 2 4.67 -0.24 -6.49
C LYS A 2 3.72 0.30 -5.44
N CYS A 3 4.27 0.84 -4.35
CA CYS A 3 3.50 1.53 -3.33
C CYS A 3 2.89 2.80 -3.93
N GLU A 4 1.58 2.98 -3.79
CA GLU A 4 0.90 4.18 -4.29
C GLU A 4 1.33 5.47 -3.55
N LEU A 5 1.89 5.35 -2.34
CA LEU A 5 2.20 6.50 -1.50
C LEU A 5 3.66 6.95 -1.55
N CYS A 6 4.60 6.02 -1.67
CA CYS A 6 6.03 6.33 -1.71
C CYS A 6 6.72 5.89 -3.01
N GLY A 7 6.01 5.22 -3.92
CA GLY A 7 6.56 4.72 -5.17
C GLY A 7 7.54 3.56 -5.03
N ALA A 8 7.77 3.04 -3.82
CA ALA A 8 8.68 1.92 -3.60
C ALA A 8 8.23 0.68 -4.38
N GLU A 9 9.16 0.05 -5.08
CA GLU A 9 8.92 -1.23 -5.75
C GLU A 9 8.68 -2.33 -4.71
N LEU A 10 7.58 -3.05 -4.89
CA LEU A 10 7.12 -4.11 -4.02
C LEU A 10 6.90 -5.37 -4.84
N SER A 11 7.42 -6.46 -4.30
CA SER A 11 7.00 -7.81 -4.63
C SER A 11 6.03 -8.26 -3.54
N PRO A 12 4.69 -8.22 -3.73
CA PRO A 12 3.70 -8.57 -2.70
C PRO A 12 3.87 -10.00 -2.20
N GLU A 13 4.44 -10.87 -3.03
CA GLU A 13 4.72 -12.27 -2.72
C GLU A 13 5.95 -12.44 -1.81
N GLN A 14 6.82 -11.43 -1.73
CA GLN A 14 8.04 -11.47 -0.93
C GLN A 14 8.05 -10.44 0.21
N CYS A 15 7.22 -9.40 0.12
CA CYS A 15 7.20 -8.32 1.08
C CYS A 15 6.13 -8.59 2.15
N VAL A 16 6.59 -9.10 3.29
CA VAL A 16 5.75 -9.38 4.48
C VAL A 16 5.04 -8.12 5.02
N PHE A 17 5.52 -6.94 4.63
CA PHE A 17 4.97 -5.64 5.04
C PHE A 17 3.98 -5.05 4.04
N ALA A 18 3.78 -5.69 2.88
CA ALA A 18 2.88 -5.16 1.86
C ALA A 18 1.42 -5.22 2.35
N GLN A 19 0.79 -4.05 2.46
CA GLN A 19 -0.60 -3.90 2.90
C GLN A 19 -1.49 -3.58 1.71
N ARG A 20 -2.60 -4.31 1.58
CA ARG A 20 -3.62 -4.10 0.53
C ARG A 20 -4.86 -3.51 1.18
N ARG A 21 -5.50 -2.54 0.53
CA ARG A 21 -6.73 -1.93 1.04
C ARG A 21 -7.66 -1.52 -0.07
N ILE A 22 -8.95 -1.68 0.15
CA ILE A 22 -9.99 -1.23 -0.78
C ILE A 22 -10.61 0.04 -0.21
N ILE A 23 -10.57 1.13 -0.98
CA ILE A 23 -11.17 2.44 -0.63
C ILE A 23 -11.99 2.88 -1.83
N ASP A 24 -13.28 3.18 -1.63
CA ASP A 24 -14.22 3.53 -2.70
C ASP A 24 -14.25 2.53 -3.87
N GLY A 25 -14.10 1.23 -3.55
CA GLY A 25 -14.06 0.16 -4.55
C GLY A 25 -12.76 0.08 -5.37
N LYS A 26 -11.77 0.94 -5.10
CA LYS A 26 -10.43 0.86 -5.68
C LYS A 26 -9.48 0.14 -4.74
N GLU A 27 -8.77 -0.87 -5.26
CA GLU A 27 -7.70 -1.54 -4.54
C GLU A 27 -6.42 -0.70 -4.60
N TYR A 28 -5.87 -0.41 -3.42
CA TYR A 28 -4.59 0.25 -3.25
C TYR A 28 -3.63 -0.68 -2.54
N VAL A 29 -2.37 -0.63 -2.96
CA VAL A 29 -1.31 -1.44 -2.37
C VAL A 29 -0.19 -0.55 -1.85
N TYR A 30 0.25 -0.86 -0.63
CA TYR A 30 1.20 -0.08 0.14
C TYR A 30 2.38 -0.93 0.57
N CYS A 31 3.55 -0.30 0.68
CA CYS A 31 4.76 -0.99 1.13
C CYS A 31 4.79 -1.30 2.62
N CYS A 32 3.98 -0.60 3.41
CA CYS A 32 3.93 -0.73 4.85
C CYS A 32 2.65 -0.12 5.42
N THR A 33 2.29 -0.51 6.64
CA THR A 33 1.17 0.05 7.42
C THR A 33 1.26 1.57 7.53
N ARG A 34 2.46 2.13 7.71
CA ARG A 34 2.66 3.57 7.79
C ARG A 34 2.22 4.33 6.53
N CYS A 35 2.40 3.74 5.36
CA CYS A 35 1.93 4.34 4.11
C CYS A 35 0.41 4.20 4.00
N MET A 36 -0.14 3.04 4.32
CA MET A 36 -1.59 2.79 4.35
C MET A 36 -2.32 3.80 5.27
N GLU A 37 -1.86 3.97 6.52
CA GLU A 37 -2.45 4.91 7.49
C GLU A 37 -2.38 6.37 7.05
N ARG A 38 -1.34 6.72 6.27
CA ARG A 38 -1.17 8.07 5.76
C ARG A 38 -2.20 8.42 4.69
N LEU A 39 -2.73 7.41 3.98
CA LEU A 39 -3.83 7.62 3.05
C LEU A 39 -5.16 7.79 3.79
N GLU A 40 -5.42 7.03 4.85
CA GLU A 40 -6.67 7.16 5.63
C GLU A 40 -6.86 8.52 6.29
N LYS A 41 -5.77 9.23 6.57
CA LYS A 41 -5.81 10.57 7.16
C LYS A 41 -6.02 11.68 6.13
N ARG A 42 -6.32 11.34 4.87
CA ARG A 42 -6.50 12.29 3.77
C ARG A 42 -7.95 12.32 3.32
#